data_AF-A0A9Q1A1B9-F1
#
_entry.id   AF-A0A9Q1A1B9-F1
#
_cell.length_a   1.000
_cell.length_b   1.000
_cell.length_c   1.000
_cell.angle_alpha   90.00
_cell.angle_beta   90.00
_cell.angle_gamma   90.00
#
_symmetry.space_group_name_H-M   'P 1'
#
loop_
_entity.id
_entity.type
_entity.pdbx_description
1 polymer ?
#
loop_
_entity_poly.entity_id
_entity_poly.type
_entity_poly.pdbx_seq_one_letter_code
_entity_poly.pdbx_strand_id
1 'polypeptide(L)'
;MIPNPWISWLKAASLPALISLLVTPFVLYKLYPPETKDTPDAPAVAAKTLETMGPVSKNEWTMVATMLLAVSLWVFGDAIGIPSVVAAMIGLSILLLLGVLDWDDCLSEKSAWNTLAWFAVLVGMAGQLTNLGVITWMSGCVAKNLQSLSLSWPAAFGVLQASYFFIHYLFAGQVGHVGALYSAFLAMHLAAGVPGTLAALALAYNTNLFGALTHYSSGQSAVYYGAGYMDLPDVFKLGFVMALLNAIIWGVTGTFWWKFLGLY
;
A
#
# COMPACT_ATOMS: atom_id res chain seq x y z
N MET A 1 -8.07 12.89 -22.29
CA MET A 1 -8.53 12.86 -20.87
C MET A 1 -9.18 11.50 -20.64
N ILE A 2 -8.87 10.79 -19.56
CA ILE A 2 -9.45 9.46 -19.28
C ILE A 2 -10.91 9.67 -18.83
N PRO A 3 -11.93 9.15 -19.56
CA PRO A 3 -13.34 9.48 -19.29
C PRO A 3 -13.82 8.98 -17.92
N ASN A 4 -13.30 7.83 -17.49
CA ASN A 4 -13.57 7.28 -16.16
C ASN A 4 -12.26 6.70 -15.61
N PRO A 5 -11.52 7.47 -14.78
CA PRO A 5 -10.25 7.05 -14.21
C PRO A 5 -10.35 5.76 -13.40
N TRP A 6 -11.41 5.59 -12.62
CA TRP A 6 -11.61 4.40 -11.80
C TRP A 6 -11.81 3.14 -12.64
N ILE A 7 -12.71 3.19 -13.63
CA ILE A 7 -12.96 2.05 -14.52
C ILE A 7 -11.71 1.73 -15.35
N SER A 8 -10.96 2.74 -15.76
CA SER A 8 -9.73 2.54 -16.53
C SER A 8 -8.64 1.86 -15.69
N TRP A 9 -8.48 2.30 -14.44
CA TRP A 9 -7.58 1.69 -13.46
C TRP A 9 -8.00 0.24 -13.17
N LEU A 10 -9.28 0.00 -12.86
CA LEU A 10 -9.79 -1.34 -12.58
C LEU A 10 -9.57 -2.29 -13.76
N LYS A 11 -9.92 -1.87 -14.98
CA LYS A 11 -9.76 -2.71 -16.19
C LYS A 11 -8.30 -3.03 -16.46
N ALA A 12 -7.40 -2.05 -16.35
CA ALA A 12 -5.99 -2.25 -16.64
C ALA A 12 -5.27 -3.03 -15.53
N ALA A 13 -5.73 -2.96 -14.27
CA ALA A 13 -5.21 -3.74 -13.16
C ALA A 13 -5.75 -5.18 -13.11
N SER A 14 -6.96 -5.44 -13.62
CA SER A 14 -7.74 -6.64 -13.29
C SER A 14 -6.98 -7.95 -13.43
N LEU A 15 -6.41 -8.24 -14.60
CA LEU A 15 -5.71 -9.49 -14.86
C LEU A 15 -4.42 -9.64 -14.04
N PRO A 16 -3.45 -8.69 -14.07
CA PRO A 16 -2.24 -8.82 -13.26
C PRO A 16 -2.54 -8.84 -11.76
N ALA A 17 -3.49 -8.04 -11.28
CA ALA A 17 -3.86 -7.99 -9.87
C ALA A 17 -4.54 -9.30 -9.41
N LEU A 18 -5.41 -9.90 -10.22
CA LEU A 18 -6.03 -11.20 -9.90
C LEU A 18 -4.97 -12.30 -9.81
N ILE A 19 -3.99 -12.30 -10.71
CA ILE A 19 -2.89 -13.27 -10.67
C ILE A 19 -2.03 -13.02 -9.42
N SER A 20 -1.65 -11.78 -9.12
CA SER A 20 -0.93 -11.44 -7.88
C SER A 20 -1.70 -11.87 -6.63
N LEU A 21 -3.03 -11.68 -6.59
CA LEU A 21 -3.88 -12.06 -5.46
C LEU A 21 -3.89 -13.57 -5.20
N LEU A 22 -3.85 -14.38 -6.26
CA LEU A 22 -3.82 -15.85 -6.13
C LEU A 22 -2.42 -16.38 -5.83
N VAL A 23 -1.39 -15.81 -6.45
CA VAL A 23 -0.01 -16.32 -6.35
C VAL A 23 0.66 -15.88 -5.03
N THR A 24 0.40 -14.66 -4.56
CA THR A 24 1.06 -14.11 -3.36
C THR A 24 0.84 -14.97 -2.12
N PRO A 25 -0.41 -15.37 -1.75
CA PRO A 25 -0.65 -16.23 -0.59
C PRO A 25 0.01 -17.60 -0.73
N PHE A 26 -0.01 -18.18 -1.94
CA PHE A 26 0.61 -19.49 -2.20
C PHE A 26 2.13 -19.45 -2.01
N VAL A 27 2.79 -18.42 -2.53
CA VAL A 27 4.23 -18.24 -2.38
C VAL A 27 4.59 -17.97 -0.92
N LEU A 28 3.84 -17.11 -0.23
CA LEU A 28 4.03 -16.85 1.20
C LEU A 28 3.88 -18.12 2.04
N TYR A 29 2.84 -18.92 1.80
CA TYR A 29 2.62 -20.17 2.52
C TYR A 29 3.78 -21.17 2.34
N LYS A 30 4.47 -21.13 1.20
CA LYS A 30 5.64 -21.98 0.95
C LYS A 30 6.94 -21.44 1.55
N LEU A 31 7.15 -20.12 1.49
CA LEU A 31 8.39 -19.49 1.96
C LEU A 31 8.39 -19.24 3.48
N TYR A 32 7.21 -18.99 4.03
CA TYR A 32 6.97 -18.68 5.43
C TYR A 32 5.74 -19.46 5.93
N PRO A 33 5.83 -20.81 5.96
CA PRO A 33 4.71 -21.64 6.38
C PRO A 33 4.38 -21.39 7.85
N PRO A 34 3.09 -21.38 8.23
CA PRO A 34 2.72 -21.39 9.64
C PRO A 34 3.20 -22.69 10.29
N GLU A 35 3.62 -22.61 11.55
CA GLU A 35 4.06 -23.77 12.34
C GLU A 35 2.93 -24.78 12.51
N THR A 36 1.72 -24.29 12.79
CA THR A 36 0.52 -25.11 12.91
C THR A 36 -0.28 -25.04 11.62
N LYS A 37 -0.47 -26.19 10.96
CA LYS A 37 -1.17 -26.31 9.67
C LYS A 37 -2.51 -27.04 9.75
N ASP A 38 -2.73 -27.75 10.85
CA ASP A 38 -3.96 -28.49 11.08
C ASP A 38 -4.42 -28.23 12.52
N THR A 39 -5.70 -27.88 12.65
CA THR A 39 -6.36 -27.57 13.91
C THR A 39 -7.77 -28.16 13.90
N PRO A 40 -7.89 -29.51 13.88
CA PRO A 40 -9.17 -30.19 13.69
C PRO A 40 -10.17 -29.87 14.81
N ASP A 41 -9.66 -29.60 16.01
CA ASP A 41 -10.46 -29.23 17.18
C ASP A 41 -10.84 -27.74 17.22
N ALA A 42 -10.32 -26.89 16.32
CA ALA A 42 -10.57 -25.45 16.35
C ALA A 42 -12.06 -25.08 16.32
N PRO A 43 -12.94 -25.72 15.52
CA PRO A 43 -14.37 -25.41 15.56
C PRO A 43 -15.02 -25.72 16.91
N ALA A 44 -14.66 -26.86 17.52
CA ALA A 44 -15.21 -27.27 18.82
C ALA A 44 -14.70 -26.37 19.95
N VAL A 45 -13.40 -26.03 19.93
CA VAL A 45 -12.79 -25.10 20.89
C VAL A 45 -13.39 -23.70 20.74
N ALA A 46 -13.60 -23.21 19.51
CA ALA A 46 -14.21 -21.91 19.26
C ALA A 46 -15.67 -21.85 19.78
N ALA A 47 -16.47 -22.90 19.52
CA ALA A 47 -17.84 -22.99 20.01
C ALA A 47 -17.90 -22.98 21.54
N LYS A 48 -17.06 -23.80 22.19
CA LYS A 48 -16.98 -23.83 23.65
C LYS A 48 -16.51 -22.50 24.24
N THR A 49 -15.52 -21.87 23.62
CA THR A 49 -15.01 -20.56 24.07
C THR A 49 -16.09 -19.49 23.94
N LEU A 50 -16.86 -19.49 22.84
CA LEU A 50 -17.98 -18.58 22.63
C LEU A 50 -19.09 -18.76 23.69
N GLU A 51 -19.44 -20.00 24.03
CA GLU A 51 -20.38 -20.29 25.13
C GLU A 51 -19.87 -19.73 26.47
N THR A 52 -18.55 -19.83 26.70
CA THR A 52 -17.90 -19.35 27.94
C THR A 52 -17.86 -17.82 28.00
N MET A 53 -17.73 -17.13 26.86
CA MET A 53 -17.75 -15.67 26.78
C MET A 53 -19.14 -15.08 27.09
N GLY A 54 -20.21 -15.83 26.80
CA GLY A 54 -21.59 -15.42 27.08
C GLY A 54 -22.17 -14.44 26.07
N PRO A 55 -23.30 -13.77 26.38
CA PRO A 55 -23.96 -12.84 25.48
C PRO A 55 -23.15 -11.55 25.27
N VAL A 56 -23.27 -10.97 24.09
CA VAL A 56 -22.59 -9.72 23.72
C VAL A 56 -22.98 -8.59 24.67
N SER A 57 -21.97 -7.99 25.29
CA SER A 57 -22.09 -6.88 26.23
C SER A 57 -22.48 -5.57 25.53
N LYS A 58 -22.94 -4.60 26.31
CA LYS A 58 -23.26 -3.25 25.81
C LYS A 58 -22.04 -2.56 25.19
N ASN A 59 -20.86 -2.75 25.78
CA ASN A 59 -19.63 -2.13 25.28
C ASN A 59 -19.21 -2.75 23.94
N GLU A 60 -19.34 -4.07 23.78
CA GLU A 60 -19.08 -4.75 22.51
C GLU A 60 -20.07 -4.30 21.43
N TRP A 61 -21.37 -4.15 21.74
CA TRP A 61 -22.34 -3.59 20.79
C TRP A 61 -22.01 -2.15 20.38
N THR A 62 -21.54 -1.34 21.33
CA THR A 62 -21.12 0.03 21.07
C THR A 62 -19.89 0.07 20.16
N MET A 63 -18.93 -0.82 20.39
CA MET A 63 -17.76 -0.98 19.53
C MET A 63 -18.16 -1.39 18.10
N VAL A 64 -19.03 -2.39 17.95
CA VAL A 64 -19.53 -2.85 16.64
C VAL A 64 -20.25 -1.73 15.90
N ALA A 65 -21.16 -1.01 16.57
CA ALA A 65 -21.88 0.12 15.97
C ALA A 65 -20.94 1.22 15.51
N THR A 66 -19.93 1.55 16.33
CA THR A 66 -18.93 2.56 16.01
C THR A 66 -18.07 2.15 14.81
N MET A 67 -17.68 0.88 14.75
CA MET A 67 -16.91 0.33 13.62
C MET A 67 -17.72 0.33 12.32
N LEU A 68 -19.01 -0.04 12.37
CA LEU A 68 -19.90 0.03 11.20
C LEU A 68 -20.09 1.47 10.71
N LEU A 69 -20.21 2.44 11.63
CA LEU A 69 -20.26 3.85 11.30
C LEU A 69 -18.96 4.30 10.61
N ALA A 70 -17.79 3.98 11.19
CA ALA A 70 -16.50 4.35 10.62
C ALA A 70 -16.29 3.77 9.21
N VAL A 71 -16.63 2.49 9.01
CA VAL A 71 -16.58 1.84 7.69
C VAL A 71 -17.52 2.51 6.69
N SER A 72 -18.74 2.85 7.12
CA SER A 72 -19.71 3.57 6.27
C SER A 72 -19.16 4.95 5.87
N LEU A 73 -18.56 5.67 6.80
CA LEU A 73 -17.92 6.96 6.52
C LEU A 73 -16.70 6.82 5.62
N TRP A 74 -15.93 5.73 5.68
CA TRP A 74 -14.85 5.50 4.72
C TRP A 74 -15.34 5.13 3.32
N VAL A 75 -16.47 4.44 3.20
CA VAL A 75 -17.07 4.10 1.89
C VAL A 75 -17.72 5.32 1.23
N PHE A 76 -18.46 6.12 1.99
CA PHE A 76 -19.25 7.24 1.46
C PHE A 76 -18.62 8.61 1.68
N GLY A 77 -17.51 8.70 2.40
CA GLY A 77 -16.88 9.94 2.87
C GLY A 77 -16.61 10.94 1.76
N ASP A 78 -16.06 10.49 0.62
CA ASP A 78 -15.79 11.36 -0.54
C ASP A 78 -17.07 12.01 -1.10
N ALA A 79 -18.21 11.30 -1.07
CA ALA A 79 -19.48 11.82 -1.59
C ALA A 79 -20.11 12.87 -0.68
N ILE A 80 -19.79 12.86 0.62
CA ILE A 80 -20.33 13.77 1.64
C ILE A 80 -19.27 14.72 2.22
N GLY A 81 -18.05 14.72 1.67
CA GLY A 81 -16.95 15.60 2.07
C GLY A 81 -16.33 15.28 3.43
N ILE A 82 -16.37 14.03 3.89
CA ILE A 82 -15.77 13.59 5.16
C ILE A 82 -14.43 12.88 4.88
N PRO A 83 -13.28 13.48 5.27
CA PRO A 83 -11.98 12.83 5.15
C PRO A 83 -11.85 11.60 6.05
N SER A 84 -11.07 10.60 5.61
CA SER A 84 -10.85 9.34 6.34
C SER A 84 -10.34 9.54 7.78
N VAL A 85 -9.46 10.53 8.01
CA VAL A 85 -8.96 10.89 9.35
C VAL A 85 -10.10 11.39 10.24
N VAL A 86 -11.03 12.18 9.71
CA VAL A 86 -12.18 12.70 10.47
C VAL A 86 -13.10 11.56 10.87
N ALA A 87 -13.35 10.60 9.97
CA ALA A 87 -14.12 9.40 10.30
C ALA A 87 -13.50 8.59 11.46
N ALA A 88 -12.17 8.43 11.46
CA ALA A 88 -11.46 7.77 12.56
C ALA A 88 -11.58 8.55 13.89
N MET A 89 -11.47 9.88 13.85
CA MET A 89 -11.62 10.73 15.03
C MET A 89 -13.04 10.73 15.60
N ILE A 90 -14.06 10.67 14.74
CA ILE A 90 -15.46 10.47 15.16
C ILE A 90 -15.59 9.14 15.90
N GLY A 91 -15.04 8.06 15.33
CA GLY A 91 -15.04 6.74 15.96
C GLY A 91 -14.40 6.75 17.35
N LEU A 92 -13.17 7.26 17.46
CA LEU A 92 -12.46 7.38 18.74
C LEU A 92 -13.26 8.22 19.75
N SER A 93 -13.84 9.34 19.31
CA SER A 93 -14.65 10.22 20.17
C SER A 93 -15.87 9.48 20.73
N ILE A 94 -16.56 8.68 19.92
CA ILE A 94 -17.71 7.88 20.36
C ILE A 94 -17.27 6.85 21.42
N LEU A 95 -16.16 6.14 21.18
CA LEU A 95 -15.68 5.12 22.12
C LEU A 95 -15.30 5.72 23.48
N LEU A 96 -14.65 6.88 23.49
CA LEU A 96 -14.31 7.61 24.72
C LEU A 96 -15.55 8.16 25.43
N LEU A 97 -16.48 8.78 24.70
CA LEU A 97 -17.69 9.37 25.28
C LEU A 97 -18.63 8.32 25.88
N LEU A 98 -18.69 7.12 25.29
CA LEU A 98 -19.53 6.02 25.74
C LEU A 98 -18.82 5.10 26.76
N GLY A 99 -17.57 5.41 27.12
CA GLY A 99 -16.80 4.66 28.13
C GLY A 99 -16.44 3.25 27.70
N VAL A 100 -16.32 3.01 26.38
CA VAL A 100 -15.78 1.74 25.84
C VAL A 100 -14.26 1.73 25.94
N LEU A 101 -13.64 2.90 25.72
CA LEU A 101 -12.23 3.17 25.99
C LEU A 101 -12.13 4.29 27.00
N ASP A 102 -11.09 4.25 27.82
CA ASP A 102 -10.68 5.40 28.63
C ASP A 102 -9.47 6.11 28.01
N TRP A 103 -9.06 7.21 28.63
CA TRP A 103 -7.93 7.99 28.14
C TRP A 103 -6.59 7.29 28.37
N ASP A 104 -6.48 6.47 29.43
CA ASP A 104 -5.26 5.74 29.74
C ASP A 104 -5.05 4.59 28.75
N ASP A 105 -6.11 3.97 28.23
CA ASP A 105 -6.06 3.05 27.08
C ASP A 105 -5.38 3.73 25.88
N CYS A 106 -5.76 4.98 25.57
CA CYS A 106 -5.19 5.74 24.46
C CYS A 106 -3.71 6.09 24.70
N LEU A 107 -3.34 6.45 25.94
CA LEU A 107 -1.95 6.77 26.29
C LEU A 107 -1.06 5.52 26.32
N SER A 108 -1.62 4.38 26.72
CA SER A 108 -0.89 3.11 26.82
C SER A 108 -0.74 2.39 25.49
N GLU A 109 -1.47 2.80 24.45
CA GLU A 109 -1.36 2.27 23.07
C GLU A 109 -0.07 2.75 22.37
N LYS A 110 1.07 2.24 22.85
CA LYS A 110 2.42 2.63 22.40
C LYS A 110 2.63 2.44 20.90
N SER A 111 1.95 1.48 20.28
CA SER A 111 2.09 1.22 18.84
C SER A 111 1.60 2.41 18.00
N ALA A 112 0.48 3.02 18.39
CA ALA A 112 -0.05 4.21 17.72
C ALA A 112 0.91 5.40 17.84
N TRP A 113 1.44 5.65 19.05
CA TRP A 113 2.41 6.73 19.29
C TRP A 113 3.72 6.54 18.53
N ASN A 114 4.25 5.30 18.53
CA ASN A 114 5.44 4.96 17.79
C ASN A 114 5.23 5.19 16.29
N THR A 115 4.13 4.67 15.75
CA THR A 115 3.74 4.83 14.34
C THR A 115 3.61 6.32 13.97
N LEU A 116 2.93 7.11 14.81
CA LEU A 116 2.75 8.56 14.60
C LEU A 116 4.09 9.30 14.54
N ALA A 117 4.95 9.12 15.55
CA ALA A 117 6.24 9.80 15.61
C ALA A 117 7.13 9.44 14.42
N TRP A 118 7.14 8.15 14.07
CA TRP A 118 7.99 7.61 13.01
C TRP A 118 7.53 8.11 11.62
N PHE A 119 6.23 8.06 11.32
CA PHE A 119 5.69 8.62 10.07
C PHE A 119 5.83 10.13 9.98
N ALA A 120 5.58 10.88 11.07
CA ALA A 120 5.65 12.34 11.05
C ALA A 120 7.06 12.83 10.66
N VAL A 121 8.10 12.22 11.23
CA VAL A 121 9.50 12.57 10.92
C VAL A 121 9.84 12.22 9.47
N LEU A 122 9.50 11.01 9.00
CA LEU A 122 9.91 10.58 7.66
C LEU A 122 9.14 11.28 6.54
N VAL A 123 7.83 11.46 6.70
CA VAL A 123 7.02 12.24 5.74
C VAL A 123 7.48 13.71 5.74
N GLY A 124 7.81 14.26 6.91
CA GLY A 124 8.39 15.59 7.04
C GLY A 124 9.70 15.75 6.27
N MET A 125 10.65 14.82 6.43
CA MET A 125 11.92 14.82 5.70
C MET A 125 11.73 14.64 4.19
N ALA A 126 10.87 13.71 3.77
CA ALA A 126 10.55 13.50 2.34
C ALA A 126 9.95 14.75 1.70
N GLY A 127 9.08 15.47 2.42
CA GLY A 127 8.54 16.75 1.99
C GLY A 127 9.63 17.81 1.79
N GLN A 128 10.60 17.90 2.72
CA GLN A 128 11.72 18.84 2.59
C GLN A 128 12.63 18.52 1.39
N LEU A 129 12.95 17.24 1.14
CA LEU A 129 13.72 16.84 -0.05
C LEU A 129 13.04 17.27 -1.35
N THR A 130 11.70 17.21 -1.38
CA THR A 130 10.90 17.67 -2.51
C THR A 130 10.96 19.18 -2.65
N ASN A 131 10.70 19.93 -1.56
CA ASN A 131 10.69 21.39 -1.55
C ASN A 131 12.05 22.02 -1.87
N LEU A 132 13.15 21.38 -1.44
CA LEU A 132 14.52 21.80 -1.75
C LEU A 132 14.95 21.47 -3.18
N GLY A 133 14.08 20.82 -3.98
CA GLY A 133 14.34 20.54 -5.39
C GLY A 133 15.30 19.37 -5.63
N VAL A 134 15.68 18.61 -4.59
CA VAL A 134 16.56 17.43 -4.72
C VAL A 134 15.94 16.40 -5.65
N ILE A 135 14.63 16.21 -5.53
CA ILE A 135 13.88 15.26 -6.36
C ILE A 135 13.88 15.69 -7.83
N THR A 136 13.63 16.97 -8.10
CA THR A 136 13.66 17.55 -9.45
C THR A 136 15.05 17.42 -10.06
N TRP A 137 16.10 17.78 -9.31
CA TRP A 137 17.49 17.65 -9.75
C TRP A 137 17.85 16.20 -10.12
N MET A 138 17.53 15.25 -9.25
CA MET A 138 17.80 13.82 -9.47
C MET A 138 17.06 13.31 -10.72
N SER A 139 15.79 13.72 -10.91
CA SER A 139 15.03 13.35 -12.10
C SER A 139 15.65 13.89 -13.39
N GLY A 140 16.20 15.11 -13.37
CA GLY A 140 16.92 15.70 -14.51
C GLY A 140 18.20 14.95 -14.86
N CYS A 141 18.94 14.48 -13.84
CA CYS A 141 20.13 13.64 -14.04
C CYS A 141 19.76 12.29 -14.70
N VAL A 142 18.71 11.62 -14.23
CA VAL A 142 18.26 10.33 -14.79
C VAL A 142 17.75 10.51 -16.21
N ALA A 143 16.94 11.55 -16.48
CA ALA A 143 16.42 11.85 -17.81
C ALA A 143 17.53 12.03 -18.86
N LYS A 144 18.60 12.77 -18.51
CA LYS A 144 19.76 12.97 -19.40
C LYS A 144 20.51 11.67 -19.69
N ASN A 145 20.68 10.81 -18.70
CA ASN A 145 21.35 9.52 -18.88
C ASN A 145 20.49 8.53 -19.70
N LEU A 146 19.16 8.56 -19.55
CA LEU A 146 18.30 7.71 -20.38
C LEU A 146 18.28 8.15 -21.84
N GLN A 147 18.34 9.45 -22.11
CA GLN A 147 18.43 9.98 -23.47
C GLN A 147 19.75 9.57 -24.17
N SER A 148 20.86 9.49 -23.44
CA SER A 148 22.14 9.07 -24.04
C SER A 148 22.20 7.58 -24.39
N LEU A 149 21.38 6.75 -23.74
CA LEU A 149 21.34 5.30 -23.98
C LEU A 149 20.58 4.88 -25.25
N SER A 150 19.90 5.82 -25.94
CA SER A 150 19.14 5.56 -27.18
C SER A 150 18.19 4.34 -27.10
N LEU A 151 17.58 4.13 -25.93
CA LEU A 151 16.72 2.98 -25.68
C LEU A 151 15.42 3.07 -26.47
N SER A 152 14.88 1.92 -26.88
CA SER A 152 13.49 1.84 -27.34
C SER A 152 12.53 2.18 -26.19
N TRP A 153 11.35 2.72 -26.48
CA TRP A 153 10.39 3.09 -25.44
C TRP A 153 10.02 1.92 -24.50
N PRO A 154 9.90 0.64 -24.93
CA PRO A 154 9.63 -0.46 -24.01
C PRO A 154 10.80 -0.74 -23.05
N ALA A 155 12.04 -0.61 -23.53
CA ALA A 155 13.23 -0.77 -22.70
C ALA A 155 13.33 0.38 -21.68
N ALA A 156 13.11 1.62 -22.12
CA ALA A 156 13.07 2.79 -21.24
C ALA A 156 11.96 2.67 -20.19
N PHE A 157 10.77 2.19 -20.58
CA PHE A 157 9.65 1.91 -19.67
C PHE A 157 10.07 0.91 -18.59
N GLY A 158 10.68 -0.23 -18.96
CA GLY A 158 11.14 -1.22 -17.99
C GLY A 158 12.15 -0.66 -16.98
N VAL A 159 13.16 0.07 -17.46
CA VAL A 159 14.19 0.68 -16.60
C VAL A 159 13.61 1.74 -15.65
N LEU A 160 12.73 2.61 -16.17
CA LEU A 160 12.08 3.64 -15.37
C LEU A 160 11.13 3.03 -14.34
N GLN A 161 10.35 2.02 -14.69
CA GLN A 161 9.48 1.33 -13.73
C GLN A 161 10.27 0.61 -12.64
N ALA A 162 11.35 -0.09 -12.99
CA ALA A 162 12.21 -0.73 -12.01
C ALA A 162 12.85 0.30 -11.06
N SER A 163 13.33 1.41 -11.62
CA SER A 163 13.94 2.50 -10.85
C SER A 163 12.92 3.16 -9.91
N TYR A 164 11.72 3.45 -10.40
CA TYR A 164 10.60 3.95 -9.58
C TYR A 164 10.23 2.95 -8.48
N PHE A 165 10.25 1.65 -8.76
CA PHE A 165 9.93 0.64 -7.76
C PHE A 165 10.98 0.59 -6.65
N PHE A 166 12.26 0.43 -7.01
CA PHE A 166 13.32 0.15 -6.04
C PHE A 166 13.82 1.38 -5.29
N ILE A 167 13.68 2.60 -5.83
CA ILE A 167 14.00 3.80 -5.07
C ILE A 167 13.11 3.95 -3.83
N HIS A 168 11.98 3.25 -3.76
CA HIS A 168 11.10 3.22 -2.60
C HIS A 168 11.76 2.69 -1.33
N TYR A 169 12.86 1.92 -1.42
CA TYR A 169 13.67 1.58 -0.24
C TYR A 169 14.14 2.83 0.54
N LEU A 170 14.22 3.99 -0.11
CA LEU A 170 14.62 5.27 0.48
C LEU A 170 13.45 6.13 0.97
N PHE A 171 12.20 5.65 0.85
CA PHE A 171 11.00 6.40 1.21
C PHE A 171 10.19 5.66 2.28
N ALA A 172 9.69 6.42 3.27
CA ALA A 172 8.69 5.89 4.18
C ALA A 172 7.29 6.36 3.75
N GLY A 173 6.45 5.39 3.39
CA GLY A 173 5.11 5.62 2.91
C GLY A 173 5.00 5.90 1.41
N GLN A 174 3.96 5.31 0.82
CA GLN A 174 3.62 5.46 -0.60
C GLN A 174 3.28 6.91 -0.97
N VAL A 175 2.60 7.64 -0.08
CA VAL A 175 2.18 9.03 -0.32
C VAL A 175 3.37 9.95 -0.54
N GLY A 176 4.41 9.85 0.31
CA GLY A 176 5.63 10.64 0.17
C GLY A 176 6.36 10.34 -1.14
N HIS A 177 6.43 9.07 -1.53
CA HIS A 177 6.99 8.66 -2.82
C HIS A 177 6.23 9.30 -3.98
N VAL A 178 4.90 9.14 -4.03
CA VAL A 178 4.07 9.67 -5.13
C VAL A 178 4.22 11.18 -5.24
N GLY A 179 4.11 11.89 -4.12
CA GLY A 179 4.22 13.35 -4.10
C GLY A 179 5.58 13.85 -4.61
N ALA A 180 6.66 13.12 -4.31
CA ALA A 180 8.01 13.47 -4.74
C ALA A 180 8.25 13.12 -6.21
N LEU A 181 8.02 11.86 -6.60
CA LEU A 181 8.64 11.27 -7.80
C LEU A 181 7.66 11.01 -8.95
N TYR A 182 6.35 10.94 -8.70
CA TYR A 182 5.40 10.48 -9.71
C TYR A 182 5.39 11.35 -10.97
N SER A 183 5.29 12.68 -10.80
CA SER A 183 5.25 13.63 -11.92
C SER A 183 6.55 13.63 -12.72
N ALA A 184 7.69 13.56 -12.02
CA ALA A 184 9.01 13.52 -12.63
C ALA A 184 9.22 12.24 -13.45
N PHE A 185 8.87 11.07 -12.89
CA PHE A 185 8.93 9.81 -13.62
C PHE A 185 7.95 9.77 -14.78
N LEU A 186 6.74 10.31 -14.63
CA LEU A 186 5.78 10.41 -15.74
C LEU A 186 6.36 11.25 -16.89
N ALA A 187 6.97 12.40 -16.59
CA ALA A 187 7.63 13.23 -17.60
C ALA A 187 8.77 12.49 -18.31
N MET A 188 9.58 11.72 -17.58
CA MET A 188 10.64 10.88 -18.18
C MET A 188 10.08 9.79 -19.10
N HIS A 189 8.98 9.13 -18.72
CA HIS A 189 8.31 8.15 -19.56
C HIS A 189 7.80 8.78 -20.87
N LEU A 190 7.14 9.94 -20.77
CA LEU A 190 6.64 10.66 -21.94
C LEU A 190 7.78 11.10 -22.87
N ALA A 191 8.88 11.61 -22.31
CA ALA A 191 10.06 11.99 -23.07
C ALA A 191 10.73 10.78 -23.76
N ALA A 192 10.62 9.58 -23.18
CA ALA A 192 11.10 8.33 -23.77
C ALA A 192 10.11 7.72 -24.80
N GLY A 193 9.01 8.40 -25.13
CA GLY A 193 8.02 7.94 -26.12
C GLY A 193 7.03 6.89 -25.60
N VAL A 194 6.96 6.68 -24.28
CA VAL A 194 5.99 5.74 -23.69
C VAL A 194 4.57 6.32 -23.80
N PRO A 195 3.56 5.52 -24.20
CA PRO A 195 2.17 5.98 -24.22
C PRO A 195 1.72 6.51 -22.84
N GLY A 196 1.17 7.73 -22.82
CA GLY A 196 0.95 8.46 -21.57
C GLY A 196 0.00 7.79 -20.58
N THR A 197 -1.08 7.18 -21.06
CA THR A 197 -2.02 6.44 -20.20
C THR A 197 -1.36 5.20 -19.60
N LEU A 198 -0.56 4.47 -20.38
CA LEU A 198 0.21 3.32 -19.91
C LEU A 198 1.20 3.76 -18.82
N ALA A 199 1.98 4.81 -19.06
CA ALA A 199 2.95 5.32 -18.10
C ALA A 199 2.31 5.73 -16.77
N ALA A 200 1.21 6.49 -16.82
CA ALA A 200 0.51 6.96 -15.65
C ALA A 200 -0.08 5.79 -14.82
N LEU A 201 -0.76 4.86 -15.48
CA LEU A 201 -1.35 3.70 -14.80
C LEU A 201 -0.26 2.78 -14.21
N ALA A 202 0.79 2.49 -14.96
CA ALA A 202 1.87 1.63 -14.50
C ALA A 202 2.61 2.20 -13.28
N LEU A 203 2.87 3.53 -13.25
CA LEU A 203 3.41 4.19 -12.07
C LEU A 203 2.46 4.06 -10.86
N ALA A 204 1.16 4.26 -11.08
CA ALA A 204 0.16 4.12 -10.02
C ALA A 204 0.07 2.69 -9.48
N TYR A 205 0.21 1.67 -10.33
CA TYR A 205 0.26 0.28 -9.87
C TYR A 205 1.52 -0.02 -9.09
N ASN A 206 2.69 0.41 -9.58
CA ASN A 206 3.95 0.24 -8.85
C ASN A 206 3.88 0.86 -7.45
N THR A 207 3.19 2.00 -7.30
CA THR A 207 2.93 2.60 -5.99
C THR A 207 2.25 1.65 -5.00
N ASN A 208 1.32 0.84 -5.49
CA ASN A 208 0.62 -0.13 -4.63
C ASN A 208 1.51 -1.35 -4.35
N LEU A 209 2.22 -1.83 -5.38
CA LEU A 209 3.00 -3.07 -5.32
C LEU A 209 4.23 -2.98 -4.41
N PHE A 210 4.87 -1.80 -4.31
CA PHE A 210 6.00 -1.62 -3.39
C PHE A 210 5.57 -1.41 -1.93
N GLY A 211 4.27 -1.48 -1.61
CA GLY A 211 3.72 -1.24 -0.28
C GLY A 211 4.05 -2.29 0.79
N ALA A 212 4.67 -3.39 0.39
CA ALA A 212 5.14 -4.45 1.28
C ALA A 212 6.66 -4.68 1.14
N LEU A 213 7.39 -3.71 0.59
CA LEU A 213 8.82 -3.85 0.31
C LEU A 213 9.69 -3.83 1.57
N THR A 214 9.31 -2.99 2.53
CA THR A 214 9.93 -2.81 3.84
C THR A 214 8.85 -2.55 4.88
N HIS A 215 9.18 -2.71 6.17
CA HIS A 215 8.28 -2.40 7.29
C HIS A 215 7.73 -0.95 7.28
N TYR A 216 8.37 -0.04 6.54
CA TYR A 216 7.97 1.37 6.45
C TYR A 216 7.44 1.81 5.08
N SER A 217 7.39 0.89 4.12
CA SER A 217 6.99 1.21 2.74
C SER A 217 5.55 1.74 2.67
N SER A 218 4.68 1.33 3.58
CA SER A 218 3.29 1.78 3.65
C SER A 218 2.79 1.89 5.09
N GLY A 219 1.66 2.60 5.26
CA GLY A 219 0.97 2.67 6.55
C GLY A 219 0.55 1.27 7.04
N GLN A 220 0.07 0.44 6.12
CA GLN A 220 -0.32 -0.94 6.37
C GLN A 220 0.88 -1.78 6.84
N SER A 221 2.02 -1.67 6.15
CA SER A 221 3.22 -2.43 6.52
C SER A 221 3.75 -2.04 7.89
N ALA A 222 3.67 -0.76 8.26
CA ALA A 222 4.09 -0.29 9.58
C ALA A 222 3.18 -0.84 10.68
N VAL A 223 1.87 -0.89 10.45
CA VAL A 223 0.91 -1.49 11.39
C VAL A 223 1.16 -2.99 11.55
N TYR A 224 1.34 -3.74 10.45
CA TYR A 224 1.61 -5.17 10.52
C TYR A 224 2.94 -5.49 11.24
N TYR A 225 4.00 -4.74 10.94
CA TYR A 225 5.28 -4.93 11.64
C TYR A 225 5.20 -4.51 13.11
N GLY A 226 4.50 -3.41 13.40
CA GLY A 226 4.29 -2.91 14.76
C GLY A 226 3.53 -3.87 15.68
N ALA A 227 2.85 -4.88 15.13
CA ALA A 227 2.19 -5.94 15.90
C ALA A 227 3.19 -6.90 16.59
N GLY A 228 4.47 -6.88 16.22
CA GLY A 228 5.52 -7.63 16.92
C GLY A 228 5.62 -9.12 16.59
N TYR A 229 4.89 -9.59 15.55
CA TYR A 229 4.90 -11.00 15.13
C TYR A 229 5.91 -11.34 14.02
N MET A 230 6.60 -10.34 13.45
CA MET A 230 7.51 -10.54 12.32
C MET A 230 8.90 -9.98 12.63
N ASP A 231 9.92 -10.77 12.33
CA ASP A 231 11.31 -10.32 12.44
C ASP A 231 11.70 -9.42 11.27
N LEU A 232 12.53 -8.41 11.56
CA LEU A 232 12.98 -7.43 10.56
C LEU A 232 13.64 -8.06 9.32
N PRO A 233 14.55 -9.05 9.45
CA PRO A 233 15.16 -9.70 8.28
C PRO A 233 14.13 -10.42 7.40
N ASP A 234 13.10 -11.02 8.00
CA ASP A 234 12.04 -11.71 7.26
C ASP A 234 11.19 -10.71 6.47
N VAL A 235 10.86 -9.56 7.06
CA VAL A 235 10.14 -8.49 6.35
C VAL A 235 10.90 -8.04 5.10
N PHE A 236 12.21 -7.80 5.20
CA PHE A 236 13.01 -7.40 4.05
C PHE A 236 13.16 -8.51 3.00
N LYS A 237 13.40 -9.75 3.45
CA LYS A 237 13.56 -10.91 2.56
C LYS A 237 12.27 -11.19 1.79
N LEU A 238 11.14 -11.28 2.49
CA LEU A 238 9.83 -11.51 1.89
C LEU A 238 9.42 -10.33 1.01
N GLY A 239 9.64 -9.10 1.45
CA GLY A 239 9.38 -7.90 0.64
C GLY A 239 10.14 -7.89 -0.68
N PHE A 240 11.43 -8.24 -0.67
CA PHE A 240 12.24 -8.35 -1.89
C PHE A 240 11.76 -9.50 -2.80
N VAL A 241 11.42 -10.67 -2.25
CA VAL A 241 10.88 -11.78 -3.04
C VAL A 241 9.54 -11.38 -3.69
N MET A 242 8.67 -10.70 -2.95
CA MET A 242 7.40 -10.21 -3.48
C MET A 242 7.58 -9.11 -4.52
N ALA A 243 8.62 -8.28 -4.40
CA ALA A 243 8.98 -7.31 -5.43
C ALA A 243 9.33 -8.00 -6.76
N LEU A 244 10.19 -9.02 -6.73
CA LEU A 244 10.55 -9.78 -7.92
C LEU A 244 9.35 -10.52 -8.51
N LEU A 245 8.53 -11.15 -7.66
CA LEU A 245 7.32 -11.83 -8.08
C LEU A 245 6.35 -10.88 -8.76
N ASN A 246 6.08 -9.72 -8.16
CA ASN A 246 5.20 -8.71 -8.74
C ASN A 246 5.78 -8.13 -10.03
N ALA A 247 7.09 -7.89 -10.12
CA ALA A 247 7.74 -7.44 -11.34
C ALA A 247 7.54 -8.46 -12.49
N ILE A 248 7.65 -9.76 -12.20
CA ILE A 248 7.40 -10.82 -13.19
C ILE A 248 5.92 -10.87 -13.58
N ILE A 249 5.01 -10.91 -12.60
CA ILE A 249 3.56 -10.99 -12.86
C ILE A 249 3.12 -9.78 -13.67
N TRP A 250 3.38 -8.56 -13.20
CA TRP A 250 2.95 -7.34 -13.85
C TRP A 250 3.70 -7.06 -15.13
N GLY A 251 4.98 -7.42 -15.21
CA GLY A 251 5.75 -7.35 -16.46
C GLY A 251 5.16 -8.26 -17.52
N VAL A 252 5.02 -9.56 -17.26
CA VAL A 252 4.54 -10.53 -18.25
C VAL A 252 3.05 -10.32 -18.54
N THR A 253 2.22 -10.45 -17.50
CA THR A 253 0.76 -10.44 -17.68
C THR A 253 0.26 -9.04 -18.02
N GLY A 254 0.84 -7.99 -17.43
CA GLY A 254 0.52 -6.61 -17.78
C GLY A 254 0.89 -6.28 -19.22
N THR A 255 2.06 -6.70 -19.72
CA THR A 255 2.41 -6.52 -21.14
C THR A 255 1.34 -7.10 -22.06
N PHE A 256 0.95 -8.37 -21.90
CA PHE A 256 -0.09 -8.96 -22.75
C PHE A 256 -1.46 -8.30 -22.57
N TRP A 257 -1.86 -8.05 -21.32
CA TRP A 257 -3.17 -7.49 -21.00
C TRP A 257 -3.36 -6.06 -21.48
N TRP A 258 -2.37 -5.20 -21.25
CA TRP A 258 -2.42 -3.81 -21.65
C TRP A 258 -2.41 -3.64 -23.17
N LYS A 259 -1.74 -4.55 -23.90
CA LYS A 259 -1.83 -4.61 -25.36
C LYS A 259 -3.23 -5.01 -25.82
N PHE A 260 -3.83 -6.03 -25.19
CA PHE A 260 -5.20 -6.45 -25.48
C PHE A 260 -6.22 -5.32 -25.25
N LEU A 261 -6.00 -4.50 -24.21
CA LEU A 261 -6.82 -3.32 -23.92
C LEU A 261 -6.53 -2.10 -24.82
N GLY A 262 -5.55 -2.19 -25.73
CA GLY A 262 -5.17 -1.10 -26.63
C GLY A 262 -4.47 0.07 -25.93
N LEU A 263 -3.76 -0.17 -24.82
CA LEU A 263 -2.99 0.86 -24.13
C LEU A 263 -1.65 1.17 -24.81
N TYR A 264 -1.20 0.30 -25.71
CA TYR A 264 -0.05 0.46 -26.60
C TYR A 264 -0.11 -0.53 -27.77
#